data_AF-A0A6M3LDW4-F1
#
_entry.id   AF-A0A6M3LDW4-F1
#
_cell.length_a   1.000
_cell.length_b   1.000
_cell.length_c   1.000
_cell.angle_alpha   90.00
_cell.angle_beta   90.00
_cell.angle_gamma   90.00
#
_symmetry.space_group_name_H-M   'P 1'
#
loop_
_entity.id
_entity.type
_entity.pdbx_description
1 polymer ?
#
loop_
_entity_poly.entity_id
_entity_poly.type
_entity_poly.pdbx_seq_one_letter_code
_entity_poly.pdbx_strand_id
1 'polypeptide(L)'
;MNWIINKEKTQDHWLEIEDEDGWYLAVVKWDGCVNFNRLHNVPLPVTNDHPQLVDYIHYCDLDEEIERLQLLRAKAKEFFGDDWPS
;
A
#
# COMPACT_ATOMS: atom_id res chain seq x y z
N MET A 1 0.49 12.41 -5.02
CA MET A 1 0.27 11.36 -4.02
C MET A 1 1.30 11.55 -2.93
N ASN A 2 0.83 11.79 -1.71
CA ASN A 2 1.65 12.03 -0.53
C ASN A 2 1.19 11.08 0.59
N TRP A 3 2.13 10.65 1.43
CA TRP A 3 1.86 9.76 2.57
C TRP A 3 1.93 10.54 3.88
N ILE A 4 0.98 10.29 4.77
CA ILE A 4 0.83 10.95 6.06
C ILE A 4 0.96 9.89 7.15
N ILE A 5 1.85 10.12 8.12
CA ILE A 5 2.03 9.22 9.26
C ILE A 5 0.85 9.40 10.23
N ASN A 6 0.14 8.32 10.51
CA ASN A 6 -0.84 8.27 11.59
C ASN A 6 -0.13 8.06 12.94
N LYS A 7 0.19 9.17 13.61
CA LYS A 7 0.93 9.17 14.89
C LYS A 7 0.17 8.51 16.03
N GLU A 8 -1.17 8.45 15.96
CA GLU A 8 -2.00 7.87 17.02
C GLU A 8 -1.99 6.33 16.99
N LYS A 9 -1.82 5.74 15.80
CA LYS A 9 -1.84 4.29 15.60
C LYS A 9 -0.47 3.65 15.38
N THR A 10 0.53 4.48 15.07
CA THR A 10 1.95 4.07 15.05
C THR A 10 2.39 3.59 16.43
N GLN A 11 3.19 2.52 16.48
CA GLN A 11 3.74 1.93 17.71
C GLN A 11 5.25 1.68 17.56
N ASP A 12 5.93 1.27 18.63
CA ASP A 12 7.39 1.04 18.66
C ASP A 12 7.90 0.12 17.54
N HIS A 13 7.06 -0.82 17.09
CA HIS A 13 7.42 -1.86 16.13
C HIS A 13 6.67 -1.77 14.79
N TRP A 14 5.84 -0.75 14.58
CA TRP A 14 5.21 -0.52 13.28
C TRP A 14 4.84 0.94 13.05
N LEU A 15 4.88 1.33 11.79
CA LEU A 15 4.49 2.63 11.27
C LEU A 15 3.17 2.49 10.52
N GLU A 16 2.13 3.20 10.95
CA GLU A 16 0.87 3.32 10.19
C GLU A 16 0.90 4.60 9.37
N ILE A 17 0.75 4.47 8.05
CA ILE A 17 0.74 5.57 7.08
C ILE A 17 -0.48 5.50 6.18
N GLU A 18 -1.11 6.64 5.94
CA GLU A 18 -2.29 6.80 5.10
C GLU A 18 -1.94 7.71 3.93
N ASP A 19 -2.55 7.51 2.77
CA ASP A 19 -2.43 8.51 1.71
C ASP A 19 -3.28 9.74 2.03
N GLU A 20 -2.88 10.89 1.49
CA GLU A 20 -3.59 12.15 1.71
C GLU A 20 -5.07 12.11 1.27
N ASP A 21 -5.39 11.27 0.29
CA ASP A 21 -6.75 11.10 -0.23
C ASP A 21 -7.58 10.08 0.58
N GLY A 22 -6.97 9.38 1.55
CA GLY A 22 -7.59 8.43 2.48
C GLY A 22 -8.03 7.09 1.87
N TRP A 23 -7.62 6.76 0.65
CA TRP A 23 -7.99 5.52 -0.04
C TRP A 23 -7.04 4.36 0.19
N TYR A 24 -5.83 4.66 0.68
CA TYR A 24 -4.78 3.69 0.91
C TYR A 24 -4.22 3.83 2.32
N LEU A 25 -3.93 2.68 2.92
CA LEU A 25 -3.31 2.58 4.23
C LEU A 25 -2.23 1.52 4.16
N ALA A 26 -1.05 1.83 4.70
CA ALA A 26 0.00 0.84 4.89
C ALA A 26 0.44 0.76 6.35
N VAL A 27 0.68 -0.46 6.82
CA VAL A 27 1.39 -0.69 8.08
C VAL A 27 2.75 -1.29 7.74
N VAL A 28 3.81 -0.54 8.00
CA VAL A 28 5.20 -0.96 7.80
C VAL A 28 5.76 -1.42 9.14
N LYS A 29 6.15 -2.68 9.24
CA LYS A 29 6.68 -3.28 10.47
C LYS A 29 8.21 -3.22 10.49
N TRP A 30 8.78 -3.20 11.70
CA TRP A 30 10.23 -3.13 11.91
C TRP A 30 11.02 -4.31 11.32
N ASP A 31 10.35 -5.43 11.08
CA ASP A 31 10.91 -6.65 10.48
C ASP A 31 10.92 -6.62 8.94
N GLY A 32 10.58 -5.48 8.33
CA GLY A 32 10.56 -5.30 6.88
C GLY A 32 9.28 -5.80 6.20
N CYS A 33 8.28 -6.23 6.97
CA CYS A 33 6.98 -6.60 6.42
C CYS A 33 6.05 -5.40 6.27
N VAL A 34 5.25 -5.40 5.21
CA VAL A 34 4.27 -4.37 4.88
C VAL A 34 2.89 -5.01 4.70
N ASN A 35 1.91 -4.39 5.33
CA ASN A 35 0.50 -4.62 5.06
C ASN A 35 -0.02 -3.44 4.25
N PHE A 36 -0.26 -3.61 2.95
CA PHE A 36 -0.81 -2.58 2.10
C PHE A 36 -2.30 -2.82 1.88
N ASN A 37 -3.13 -1.82 2.18
CA ASN A 37 -4.57 -1.90 2.15
C ASN A 37 -5.15 -0.83 1.23
N ARG A 38 -6.15 -1.21 0.45
CA ARG A 38 -6.99 -0.29 -0.30
C ARG A 38 -8.41 -0.31 0.24
N LEU A 39 -8.94 0.87 0.54
CA LEU A 39 -10.31 1.06 0.96
C LEU A 39 -11.25 1.05 -0.26
N HIS A 40 -12.48 0.58 -0.04
CA HIS A 40 -13.55 0.63 -1.02
C HIS A 40 -14.73 1.46 -0.49
N ASN A 41 -15.47 2.10 -1.39
CA ASN A 41 -16.62 2.99 -1.15
C ASN A 41 -16.32 4.32 -0.44
N VAL A 42 -15.50 4.34 0.62
CA VAL A 42 -15.33 5.51 1.49
C VAL A 42 -13.85 5.67 1.91
N PRO A 43 -13.23 6.85 1.74
CA PRO A 43 -11.87 7.12 2.20
C PRO A 43 -11.82 7.44 3.72
N LEU A 44 -10.64 7.36 4.32
CA LEU A 44 -10.34 7.94 5.63
C LEU A 44 -10.33 9.48 5.56
N PRO A 45 -10.55 10.22 6.66
CA PRO A 45 -10.88 9.78 8.03
C PRO A 45 -12.39 9.92 8.28
N VAL A 46 -13.22 9.12 7.63
CA VAL A 46 -14.64 9.07 7.99
C VAL A 46 -14.78 8.21 9.25
N THR A 47 -15.74 8.54 10.13
CA THR A 47 -16.13 7.83 11.37
C THR A 47 -16.63 6.40 11.13
N ASN A 48 -16.13 5.75 10.09
CA ASN A 48 -16.42 4.38 9.78
C ASN A 48 -15.60 3.53 10.74
N ASP A 49 -16.24 3.06 11.80
CA ASP A 49 -15.63 2.13 12.77
C ASP A 49 -15.12 0.85 12.08
N HIS A 50 -15.59 0.57 10.86
CA HIS A 50 -15.23 -0.59 10.05
C HIS A 50 -15.04 -0.22 8.57
N PRO A 51 -13.91 0.42 8.17
CA PRO A 51 -13.59 0.61 6.76
C PRO A 51 -13.59 -0.74 6.06
N GLN A 52 -14.35 -0.87 4.97
CA GLN A 52 -14.38 -2.09 4.18
C GLN A 52 -13.07 -2.17 3.39
N LEU A 53 -12.10 -2.87 3.99
CA LEU A 53 -10.86 -3.29 3.34
C LEU A 53 -11.24 -4.36 2.32
N VAL A 54 -11.04 -4.07 1.04
CA VAL A 54 -11.37 -5.02 -0.03
C VAL A 54 -10.11 -5.68 -0.57
N ASP A 55 -9.04 -4.90 -0.74
CA ASP A 55 -7.76 -5.43 -1.22
C ASP A 55 -6.70 -5.26 -0.14
N TYR A 56 -6.11 -6.39 0.23
CA TYR A 56 -5.01 -6.50 1.18
C TYR A 56 -3.87 -7.23 0.50
N ILE A 57 -2.68 -6.65 0.56
CA ILE A 57 -1.47 -7.35 0.15
C ILE A 57 -0.45 -7.31 1.29
N HIS A 58 0.07 -8.50 1.58
CA HIS A 58 1.15 -8.70 2.53
C HIS A 58 2.44 -8.96 1.78
N TYR A 59 3.45 -8.16 2.08
CA TYR A 59 4.81 -8.38 1.59
C TYR A 59 5.75 -8.41 2.78
N CYS A 60 6.80 -9.21 2.68
CA CYS A 60 7.96 -9.15 3.56
C CYS A 60 9.19 -9.09 2.67
N ASP A 61 10.27 -8.51 3.18
CA ASP A 61 11.42 -8.10 2.36
C ASP A 61 10.99 -7.10 1.28
N LEU A 62 10.62 -5.91 1.73
CA LEU A 62 10.08 -4.85 0.87
C LEU A 62 10.99 -4.52 -0.32
N ASP A 63 12.30 -4.56 -0.13
CA ASP A 63 13.27 -4.25 -1.18
C ASP A 63 13.27 -5.33 -2.27
N GLU A 64 13.31 -6.61 -1.88
CA GLU A 64 13.22 -7.72 -2.84
C GLU A 64 11.89 -7.70 -3.61
N GLU A 65 10.78 -7.41 -2.92
CA GLU A 65 9.47 -7.36 -3.56
C GLU A 65 9.32 -6.17 -4.51
N ILE A 66 9.90 -5.00 -4.17
CA ILE A 66 9.98 -3.86 -5.08
C ILE A 66 10.71 -4.27 -6.38
N GLU A 67 11.83 -4.96 -6.27
CA GLU A 67 12.59 -5.44 -7.44
C GLU A 67 11.74 -6.40 -8.29
N ARG A 68 11.10 -7.38 -7.67
CA ARG A 68 10.22 -8.35 -8.35
C ARG A 68 9.08 -7.65 -9.09
N LEU A 69 8.38 -6.71 -8.44
CA LEU A 69 7.26 -5.98 -9.05
C LEU A 69 7.72 -5.10 -10.21
N GLN A 70 8.89 -4.47 -10.10
CA GLN A 70 9.47 -3.68 -11.19
C GLN A 70 9.84 -4.56 -12.39
N LEU A 71 10.42 -5.74 -12.17
CA LEU A 71 10.74 -6.71 -13.23
C LEU A 71 9.48 -7.25 -13.90
N LEU A 72 8.43 -7.56 -13.13
CA LEU A 72 7.13 -7.96 -13.67
C LEU A 72 6.52 -6.86 -14.55
N ARG A 73 6.55 -5.60 -14.09
CA ARG A 73 6.12 -4.45 -14.90
C ARG A 73 6.92 -4.32 -16.20
N ALA A 74 8.23 -4.53 -16.15
CA ALA A 74 9.08 -4.48 -17.34
C ALA A 74 8.70 -5.57 -18.35
N LYS A 75 8.43 -6.80 -17.89
CA LYS A 75 7.96 -7.89 -18.75
C LYS A 75 6.58 -7.67 -19.33
N ALA A 76 5.66 -7.09 -18.56
CA ALA A 76 4.35 -6.69 -19.06
C ALA A 76 4.48 -5.64 -20.18
N LYS A 77 5.32 -4.62 -19.99
CA LYS A 77 5.60 -3.62 -21.03
C LYS A 77 6.27 -4.21 -22.28
N GLU A 78 7.22 -5.13 -22.11
CA GLU A 78 7.88 -5.82 -23.24
C GLU A 78 6.85 -6.59 -24.09
N PHE A 79 5.88 -7.24 -23.44
CA PHE A 79 4.89 -8.06 -24.12
C PHE A 79 3.71 -7.27 -24.71
N PHE A 80 3.13 -6.34 -23.95
CA PHE A 80 1.93 -5.59 -24.34
C PHE A 80 2.24 -4.28 -25.06
N GLY A 81 3.48 -3.78 -25.02
CA GLY A 81 3.87 -2.52 -25.68
C GLY A 81 3.09 -1.32 -25.15
N ASP A 82 2.64 -0.46 -26.08
CA ASP A 82 1.92 0.79 -25.78
C ASP A 82 0.51 0.57 -25.21
N ASP A 83 -0.03 -0.64 -25.27
CA ASP A 83 -1.34 -0.99 -24.70
C ASP A 83 -1.27 -1.24 -23.18
N TRP A 84 -0.06 -1.33 -22.59
CA TRP A 84 0.09 -1.53 -21.16
C TRP A 84 -0.22 -0.23 -20.38
N PRO A 85 -1.16 -0.24 -19.42
CA PRO A 85 -1.44 0.94 -18.60
C PRO A 85 -0.19 1.41 -17.83
N SER A 86 0.17 2.67 -18.04
CA SER A 86 1.44 3.27 -17.59
C SER A 86 1.47 3.64 -16.13
#